data_AF-A0A1Z5JUL5-F1
#
_entry.id   AF-A0A1Z5JUL5-F1
#
_cell.length_a   1.000
_cell.length_b   1.000
_cell.length_c   1.000
_cell.angle_alpha   90.00
_cell.angle_beta   90.00
_cell.angle_gamma   90.00
#
_symmetry.space_group_name_H-M   'P 1'
#
loop_
_entity.id
_entity.type
_entity.pdbx_description
1 polymer ?
#
loop_
_entity_poly.entity_id
_entity_poly.type
_entity_poly.pdbx_seq_one_letter_code
_entity_poly.pdbx_strand_id
1 'polypeptide(L)'
;MQKRLRAELLTEPVDLYTILREPDHLSEIYEGQNDFLSILCDNETIICLKRGLALYLTPKKRCISFHIYNGDTLLYDAIYGKEDAAVAETATWLWSLKVPKDVKTALHVNSVAVYSGMEESREFDFAAIGPEQLIRILESNPTRMLQLQVATWTSEQARILATRPFPLKLTINYEHMYMSEEDKDDGTIFIDALEQRQSTFGSLLLDVDTLHSNGFFSISSINLDRLAKLTIFDKLAVAYPRQESVLVPFAAKAHELDYKINAQYVEPSDFESLEIVTTKLDLTFFERDMDIMG
;
A
#
# COMPACT_ATOMS: atom_id res chain seq x y z
N MET A 1 -26.30 -1.28 23.59
CA MET A 1 -25.52 -1.86 22.48
C MET A 1 -24.18 -1.13 22.30
N GLN A 2 -24.18 0.16 21.97
CA GLN A 2 -22.97 0.96 21.70
C GLN A 2 -21.88 0.88 22.79
N LYS A 3 -22.23 1.05 24.08
CA LYS A 3 -21.27 0.93 25.20
C LYS A 3 -20.58 -0.44 25.28
N ARG A 4 -21.30 -1.51 24.92
CA ARG A 4 -20.78 -2.88 24.93
C ARG A 4 -19.80 -3.08 23.77
N LEU A 5 -20.21 -2.71 22.56
CA LEU A 5 -19.36 -2.83 21.37
C LEU A 5 -18.07 -2.02 21.50
N ARG A 6 -18.16 -0.80 22.02
CA ARG A 6 -16.99 0.04 22.36
C ARG A 6 -16.03 -0.67 23.31
N ALA A 7 -16.54 -1.24 24.41
CA ALA A 7 -15.72 -1.95 25.38
C ALA A 7 -15.13 -3.26 24.82
N GLU A 8 -15.77 -3.86 23.82
CA GLU A 8 -15.29 -5.06 23.13
C GLU A 8 -14.17 -4.75 22.13
N LEU A 9 -14.25 -3.65 21.38
CA LEU A 9 -13.31 -3.31 20.30
C LEU A 9 -12.15 -2.41 20.73
N LEU A 10 -12.39 -1.50 21.69
CA LEU A 10 -11.45 -0.45 22.06
C LEU A 10 -11.08 -0.52 23.54
N THR A 11 -9.85 -0.13 23.86
CA THR A 11 -9.35 0.04 25.23
C THR A 11 -9.79 1.37 25.83
N GLU A 12 -9.75 2.43 25.05
CA GLU A 12 -10.00 3.80 25.49
C GLU A 12 -11.45 4.25 25.29
N PRO A 13 -11.91 5.19 26.14
CA PRO A 13 -13.21 5.79 25.97
C PRO A 13 -13.28 6.77 24.78
N VAL A 14 -14.09 6.47 23.75
CA VAL A 14 -14.35 7.37 22.61
C VAL A 14 -15.84 7.68 22.39
N ASP A 15 -16.17 8.92 22.05
CA ASP A 15 -17.54 9.30 21.68
C ASP A 15 -17.89 8.72 20.31
N LEU A 16 -19.04 8.02 20.23
CA LEU A 16 -19.49 7.35 19.02
C LEU A 16 -20.61 8.15 18.36
N TYR A 17 -20.40 8.48 17.10
CA TYR A 17 -21.38 9.13 16.24
C TYR A 17 -21.94 8.13 15.24
N THR A 18 -23.12 8.42 14.71
CA THR A 18 -23.74 7.63 13.63
C THR A 18 -24.00 8.54 12.45
N ILE A 19 -23.83 8.01 11.24
CA ILE A 19 -24.11 8.76 10.00
C ILE A 19 -25.63 8.89 9.84
N LEU A 20 -26.12 10.12 9.72
CA LEU A 20 -27.56 10.38 9.52
C LEU A 20 -27.96 10.37 8.03
N ARG A 21 -26.99 10.60 7.14
CA ARG A 21 -27.16 10.62 5.68
C ARG A 21 -25.89 10.08 5.04
N GLU A 22 -26.06 9.19 4.07
CA GLU A 22 -24.95 8.63 3.30
C GLU A 22 -24.10 9.73 2.63
N PRO A 23 -22.80 9.84 2.96
CA PRO A 23 -21.89 10.76 2.27
C PRO A 23 -21.61 10.27 0.85
N ASP A 24 -21.51 11.18 -0.11
CA ASP A 24 -21.08 10.86 -1.48
C ASP A 24 -19.59 11.15 -1.67
N HIS A 25 -19.05 12.09 -0.89
CA HIS A 25 -17.65 12.52 -0.95
C HIS A 25 -16.93 12.30 0.36
N LEU A 26 -15.64 12.00 0.24
CA LEU A 26 -14.76 11.84 1.40
C LEU A 26 -14.69 13.12 2.23
N SER A 27 -14.74 14.29 1.59
CA SER A 27 -14.73 15.59 2.27
C SER A 27 -15.91 15.79 3.24
N GLU A 28 -17.07 15.19 2.98
CA GLU A 28 -18.23 15.31 3.87
C GLU A 28 -17.99 14.68 5.26
N ILE A 29 -17.02 13.76 5.35
CA ILE A 29 -16.63 13.12 6.61
C ILE A 29 -15.57 13.94 7.34
N TYR A 30 -14.58 14.49 6.62
CA TYR A 30 -13.42 15.18 7.22
C TYR A 30 -13.59 16.70 7.36
N GLU A 31 -14.56 17.32 6.69
CA GLU A 31 -14.77 18.77 6.76
C GLU A 31 -15.16 19.19 8.18
N GLY A 32 -14.45 20.19 8.72
CA GLY A 32 -14.69 20.71 10.08
C GLY A 32 -14.14 19.87 11.23
N GLN A 33 -13.44 18.76 10.95
CA GLN A 33 -12.83 17.93 12.00
C GLN A 33 -11.48 18.52 12.45
N ASN A 34 -11.42 18.97 13.71
CA ASN A 34 -10.19 19.52 14.28
C ASN A 34 -9.32 18.47 14.98
N ASP A 35 -9.90 17.42 15.56
CA ASP A 35 -9.15 16.51 16.43
C ASP A 35 -9.39 15.03 16.09
N PHE A 36 -10.52 14.48 16.53
CA PHE A 36 -10.78 13.04 16.55
C PHE A 36 -12.29 12.76 16.39
N LEU A 37 -12.63 11.83 15.50
CA LEU A 37 -14.01 11.41 15.23
C LEU A 37 -14.10 9.89 15.22
N SER A 38 -15.05 9.32 15.98
CA SER A 38 -15.39 7.89 15.87
C SER A 38 -16.81 7.68 15.37
N ILE A 39 -16.95 6.94 14.28
CA ILE A 39 -18.23 6.65 13.63
C ILE A 39 -18.56 5.17 13.84
N LEU A 40 -19.74 4.89 14.40
CA LEU A 40 -20.31 3.56 14.47
C LEU A 40 -21.11 3.26 13.20
N CYS A 41 -20.74 2.18 12.52
CA CYS A 41 -21.43 1.68 11.34
C CYS A 41 -22.49 0.62 11.69
N ASP A 42 -23.41 0.37 10.77
CA ASP A 42 -24.53 -0.57 10.96
C ASP A 42 -24.06 -2.04 11.11
N ASN A 43 -22.93 -2.39 10.50
CA ASN A 43 -22.32 -3.73 10.57
C ASN A 43 -21.41 -3.93 11.80
N GLU A 44 -21.65 -3.16 12.87
CA GLU A 44 -20.90 -3.21 14.14
C GLU A 44 -19.39 -2.92 14.03
N THR A 45 -18.95 -2.20 13.00
CA THR A 45 -17.59 -1.66 12.94
C THR A 45 -17.51 -0.23 13.47
N ILE A 46 -16.30 0.20 13.84
CA ILE A 46 -16.03 1.57 14.27
C ILE A 46 -14.93 2.14 13.39
N ILE A 47 -15.22 3.25 12.71
CA ILE A 47 -14.24 4.06 12.00
C ILE A 47 -13.70 5.08 12.99
N CYS A 48 -12.39 5.14 13.19
CA CYS A 48 -11.74 6.21 13.96
C CYS A 48 -10.89 7.05 13.01
N LEU A 49 -11.13 8.35 13.03
CA LEU A 49 -10.49 9.31 12.16
C LEU A 49 -9.72 10.31 13.01
N LYS A 50 -8.47 10.58 12.66
CA LYS A 50 -7.65 11.57 13.34
C LYS A 50 -6.78 12.34 12.37
N ARG A 51 -6.71 13.65 12.58
CA ARG A 51 -5.78 14.50 11.86
C ARG A 51 -4.40 14.47 12.53
N GLY A 52 -3.35 14.17 11.77
CA GLY A 52 -1.96 14.17 12.26
C GLY A 52 -1.49 12.84 12.86
N LEU A 53 -0.26 12.85 13.40
CA LEU A 53 0.73 11.77 13.28
C LEU A 53 0.46 10.41 13.96
N ALA A 54 -0.65 10.17 14.67
CA ALA A 54 -0.91 8.84 15.23
C ALA A 54 -2.31 8.67 15.82
N LEU A 55 -3.02 7.61 15.41
CA LEU A 55 -4.12 7.02 16.17
C LEU A 55 -3.52 6.09 17.24
N TYR A 56 -3.80 6.38 18.51
CA TYR A 56 -3.27 5.60 19.66
C TYR A 56 -4.27 4.60 20.23
N LEU A 57 -5.32 4.25 19.48
CA LEU A 57 -6.31 3.33 19.98
C LEU A 57 -5.82 1.89 19.84
N THR A 58 -5.50 1.28 20.98
CA THR A 58 -5.11 -0.14 21.04
C THR A 58 -6.33 -1.00 20.67
N PRO A 59 -6.32 -1.68 19.49
CA PRO A 59 -7.41 -2.57 19.11
C PRO A 59 -7.46 -3.74 20.08
N LYS A 60 -8.64 -4.15 20.55
CA LYS A 60 -8.81 -5.43 21.27
C LYS A 60 -9.06 -6.62 20.33
N LYS A 61 -9.43 -6.33 19.07
CA LYS A 61 -9.87 -7.27 18.04
C LYS A 61 -9.24 -6.91 16.69
N ARG A 62 -9.92 -7.18 15.58
CA ARG A 62 -9.44 -6.89 14.22
C ARG A 62 -9.41 -5.38 13.97
N CYS A 63 -8.35 -4.93 13.33
CA CYS A 63 -8.18 -3.55 12.95
C CYS A 63 -7.40 -3.46 11.65
N ILE A 64 -7.88 -2.59 10.75
CA ILE A 64 -7.11 -2.13 9.60
C ILE A 64 -6.75 -0.67 9.84
N SER A 65 -5.46 -0.36 9.86
CA SER A 65 -4.97 1.02 9.83
C SER A 65 -4.70 1.43 8.40
N PHE A 66 -4.96 2.69 8.09
CA PHE A 66 -4.63 3.26 6.80
C PHE A 66 -4.46 4.77 6.94
N HIS A 67 -3.91 5.37 5.91
CA HIS A 67 -3.97 6.81 5.79
C HIS A 67 -4.35 7.24 4.38
N ILE A 68 -5.09 8.35 4.34
CA ILE A 68 -5.50 8.98 3.10
C ILE A 68 -4.79 10.33 2.99
N TYR A 69 -4.02 10.48 1.93
CA TYR A 69 -3.57 11.80 1.49
C TYR A 69 -4.69 12.42 0.66
N ASN A 70 -5.09 13.63 1.03
CA ASN A 70 -6.02 14.46 0.28
C ASN A 70 -5.39 15.84 0.08
N GLY A 71 -4.66 15.98 -1.03
CA GLY A 71 -3.77 17.13 -1.26
C GLY A 71 -2.63 17.10 -0.25
N ASP A 72 -2.51 18.18 0.53
CA ASP A 72 -1.48 18.32 1.57
C ASP A 72 -1.95 17.83 2.96
N THR A 73 -3.18 17.29 3.05
CA THR A 73 -3.72 16.79 4.31
C THR A 73 -3.50 15.28 4.41
N LEU A 74 -2.82 14.86 5.48
CA LEU A 74 -2.65 13.47 5.86
C LEU A 74 -3.66 13.10 6.96
N LEU A 75 -4.48 12.10 6.68
CA LEU A 75 -5.54 11.61 7.57
C LEU A 75 -5.16 10.20 8.01
N TYR A 76 -5.00 9.99 9.32
CA TYR A 76 -4.70 8.69 9.90
C TYR A 76 -5.99 8.10 10.41
N ASP A 77 -6.31 6.92 9.92
CA ASP A 77 -7.61 6.31 10.11
C ASP A 77 -7.46 4.83 10.46
N ALA A 78 -8.44 4.33 11.19
CA ALA A 78 -8.52 2.92 11.53
C ALA A 78 -9.96 2.45 11.54
N ILE A 79 -10.19 1.22 11.07
CA ILE A 79 -11.49 0.55 11.17
C ILE A 79 -11.34 -0.65 12.08
N TYR A 80 -12.13 -0.67 13.14
CA TYR A 80 -12.17 -1.73 14.14
C TYR A 80 -13.41 -2.60 13.92
N GLY A 81 -13.25 -3.91 14.05
CA GLY A 81 -14.35 -4.86 13.92
C GLY A 81 -14.07 -6.19 14.62
N LYS A 82 -15.10 -7.04 14.65
CA LYS A 82 -14.98 -8.41 15.20
C LYS A 82 -14.44 -9.38 14.16
N GLU A 83 -14.86 -9.21 12.90
CA GLU A 83 -14.58 -10.09 11.78
C GLU A 83 -13.99 -9.30 10.62
N ASP A 84 -13.07 -9.90 9.87
CA ASP A 84 -12.41 -9.22 8.74
C ASP A 84 -13.40 -8.87 7.62
N ALA A 85 -14.42 -9.70 7.37
CA ALA A 85 -15.45 -9.39 6.37
C ALA A 85 -16.20 -8.08 6.65
N ALA A 86 -16.52 -7.81 7.93
CA ALA A 86 -17.20 -6.57 8.32
C ALA A 86 -16.28 -5.36 8.19
N VAL A 87 -15.00 -5.51 8.57
CA VAL A 87 -13.97 -4.48 8.39
C VAL A 87 -13.77 -4.19 6.90
N ALA A 88 -13.68 -5.21 6.06
CA ALA A 88 -13.54 -5.10 4.61
C ALA A 88 -14.74 -4.39 3.96
N GLU A 89 -15.96 -4.69 4.38
CA GLU A 89 -17.17 -3.99 3.91
C GLU A 89 -17.13 -2.49 4.24
N THR A 90 -16.79 -2.14 5.48
CA THR A 90 -16.66 -0.73 5.91
C THR A 90 -15.51 -0.02 5.21
N ALA A 91 -14.37 -0.68 5.03
CA ALA A 91 -13.23 -0.15 4.28
C ALA A 91 -13.61 0.09 2.81
N THR A 92 -14.31 -0.86 2.19
CA THR A 92 -14.80 -0.73 0.81
C THR A 92 -15.71 0.48 0.67
N TRP A 93 -16.67 0.64 1.59
CA TRP A 93 -17.56 1.79 1.61
C TRP A 93 -16.78 3.11 1.70
N LEU A 94 -15.93 3.25 2.71
CA LEU A 94 -15.19 4.48 2.99
C LEU A 94 -14.21 4.82 1.85
N TRP A 95 -13.45 3.85 1.37
CA TRP A 95 -12.45 4.05 0.33
C TRP A 95 -13.05 4.22 -1.06
N SER A 96 -14.34 3.92 -1.24
CA SER A 96 -15.08 4.16 -2.48
C SER A 96 -15.77 5.53 -2.51
N LEU A 97 -15.71 6.32 -1.43
CA LEU A 97 -16.21 7.69 -1.46
C LEU A 97 -15.43 8.53 -2.46
N LYS A 98 -16.12 9.43 -3.16
CA LYS A 98 -15.51 10.25 -4.21
C LYS A 98 -14.52 11.23 -3.62
N VAL A 99 -13.43 11.45 -4.34
CA VAL A 99 -12.49 12.54 -4.08
C VAL A 99 -12.57 13.60 -5.21
N PRO A 100 -12.29 14.88 -4.92
CA PRO A 100 -12.23 15.90 -5.96
C PRO A 100 -11.20 15.53 -7.03
N LYS A 101 -11.57 15.65 -8.31
CA LYS A 101 -10.74 15.22 -9.45
C LYS A 101 -9.38 15.92 -9.54
N ASP A 102 -9.31 17.14 -9.06
CA ASP A 102 -8.12 18.00 -9.16
C ASP A 102 -7.17 17.85 -7.98
N VAL A 103 -7.51 16.99 -7.02
CA VAL A 103 -6.71 16.77 -5.82
C VAL A 103 -5.93 15.47 -5.95
N LYS A 104 -4.60 15.55 -5.77
CA LYS A 104 -3.77 14.35 -5.65
C LYS A 104 -4.18 13.62 -4.38
N THR A 105 -4.55 12.36 -4.54
CA THR A 105 -4.93 11.51 -3.42
C THR A 105 -4.11 10.23 -3.41
N ALA A 106 -3.90 9.71 -2.21
CA ALA A 106 -3.28 8.41 -2.02
C ALA A 106 -3.97 7.67 -0.88
N LEU A 107 -4.12 6.36 -1.02
CA LEU A 107 -4.59 5.45 0.03
C LEU A 107 -3.45 4.49 0.35
N HIS A 108 -3.01 4.49 1.59
CA HIS A 108 -1.96 3.62 2.07
C HIS A 108 -2.56 2.69 3.10
N VAL A 109 -2.60 1.39 2.80
CA VAL A 109 -3.24 0.38 3.64
C VAL A 109 -2.19 -0.31 4.49
N ASN A 110 -2.56 -0.63 5.73
CA ASN A 110 -1.70 -1.26 6.73
C ASN A 110 -0.43 -0.44 7.00
N SER A 111 -0.49 0.89 6.88
CA SER A 111 0.59 1.74 7.38
C SER A 111 0.64 1.57 8.89
N VAL A 112 1.51 0.69 9.36
CA VAL A 112 1.67 0.45 10.79
C VAL A 112 2.32 1.71 11.34
N ALA A 113 1.62 2.40 12.25
CA ALA A 113 2.31 3.24 13.20
C ALA A 113 3.03 2.27 14.15
N VAL A 114 4.24 1.83 13.75
CA VAL A 114 5.11 0.92 14.51
C VAL A 114 5.62 1.67 15.74
N TYR A 115 4.74 1.99 16.68
CA TYR A 115 5.07 2.68 17.91
C TYR A 115 4.12 2.25 19.01
N SER A 116 4.19 0.96 19.40
CA SER A 116 4.05 0.53 20.82
C SER A 116 3.79 -0.97 20.95
N GLY A 117 4.78 -1.85 20.68
CA GLY A 117 4.79 -3.24 21.19
C GLY A 117 3.46 -4.02 21.17
N MET A 118 2.61 -3.79 20.15
CA MET A 118 1.30 -4.42 20.08
C MET A 118 1.48 -5.83 19.56
N GLU A 119 0.74 -6.76 20.15
CA GLU A 119 0.70 -8.16 19.71
C GLU A 119 0.29 -8.25 18.24
N GLU A 120 1.15 -8.88 17.42
CA GLU A 120 0.99 -9.18 15.98
C GLU A 120 -0.36 -9.85 15.62
N SER A 121 -1.06 -10.44 16.60
CA SER A 121 -2.27 -11.24 16.39
C SER A 121 -3.54 -10.49 15.95
N ARG A 122 -3.49 -9.16 15.82
CA ARG A 122 -4.69 -8.30 15.61
C ARG A 122 -4.78 -7.68 14.23
N GLU A 123 -3.84 -7.99 13.37
CA GLU A 123 -3.78 -7.45 12.01
C GLU A 123 -4.93 -7.97 11.16
N PHE A 124 -5.42 -7.08 10.30
CA PHE A 124 -6.44 -7.36 9.31
C PHE A 124 -5.83 -8.09 8.12
N ASP A 125 -6.44 -9.21 7.72
CA ASP A 125 -6.07 -9.91 6.51
C ASP A 125 -6.64 -9.18 5.28
N PHE A 126 -5.77 -8.56 4.47
CA PHE A 126 -6.22 -7.85 3.25
C PHE A 126 -6.86 -8.79 2.22
N ALA A 127 -6.62 -10.10 2.31
CA ALA A 127 -7.31 -11.10 1.49
C ALA A 127 -8.82 -11.13 1.78
N ALA A 128 -9.26 -10.58 2.92
CA ALA A 128 -10.68 -10.42 3.24
C ALA A 128 -11.39 -9.39 2.36
N ILE A 129 -10.67 -8.50 1.66
CA ILE A 129 -11.27 -7.61 0.65
C ILE A 129 -11.57 -8.43 -0.60
N GLY A 130 -12.83 -8.74 -0.84
CA GLY A 130 -13.26 -9.52 -1.99
C GLY A 130 -12.88 -8.90 -3.34
N PRO A 131 -12.82 -9.70 -4.42
CA PRO A 131 -12.56 -9.22 -5.79
C PRO A 131 -13.40 -8.00 -6.19
N GLU A 132 -14.71 -8.05 -5.97
CA GLU A 132 -15.68 -7.02 -6.32
C GLU A 132 -15.50 -5.75 -5.47
N GLN A 133 -15.12 -5.94 -4.20
CA GLN A 133 -14.81 -4.85 -3.29
C GLN A 133 -13.55 -4.10 -3.74
N LEU A 134 -12.48 -4.83 -4.09
CA LEU A 134 -11.25 -4.25 -4.64
C LEU A 134 -11.51 -3.51 -5.95
N ILE A 135 -12.28 -4.10 -6.88
CA ILE A 135 -12.68 -3.44 -8.13
C ILE A 135 -13.40 -2.12 -7.82
N ARG A 136 -14.36 -2.13 -6.90
CA ARG A 136 -15.10 -0.91 -6.51
C ARG A 136 -14.16 0.17 -5.94
N ILE A 137 -13.21 -0.21 -5.09
CA ILE A 137 -12.21 0.71 -4.52
C ILE A 137 -11.36 1.37 -5.61
N LEU A 138 -10.95 0.60 -6.62
CA LEU A 138 -10.13 1.07 -7.74
C LEU A 138 -10.94 1.96 -8.71
N GLU A 139 -12.15 1.55 -9.06
CA GLU A 139 -12.98 2.24 -10.05
C GLU A 139 -13.60 3.53 -9.51
N SER A 140 -13.81 3.64 -8.20
CA SER A 140 -14.38 4.85 -7.60
C SER A 140 -13.42 6.04 -7.66
N ASN A 141 -12.11 5.79 -7.60
CA ASN A 141 -11.07 6.82 -7.61
C ASN A 141 -9.86 6.39 -8.46
N PRO A 142 -9.99 6.30 -9.79
CA PRO A 142 -9.01 5.64 -10.67
C PRO A 142 -7.66 6.37 -10.77
N THR A 143 -7.60 7.65 -10.40
CA THR A 143 -6.36 8.46 -10.42
C THR A 143 -5.61 8.48 -9.08
N ARG A 144 -6.22 7.90 -8.03
CA ARG A 144 -5.65 7.81 -6.68
C ARG A 144 -4.47 6.85 -6.67
N MET A 145 -3.40 7.24 -5.97
CA MET A 145 -2.29 6.33 -5.70
C MET A 145 -2.73 5.31 -4.65
N LEU A 146 -2.45 4.04 -4.91
CA LEU A 146 -2.73 2.96 -3.98
C LEU A 146 -1.41 2.37 -3.50
N GLN A 147 -1.20 2.34 -2.20
CA GLN A 147 -0.04 1.71 -1.58
C GLN A 147 -0.51 0.52 -0.73
N LEU A 148 -0.03 -0.67 -1.10
CA LEU A 148 -0.39 -1.93 -0.48
C LEU A 148 0.87 -2.64 0.00
N GLN A 149 0.74 -3.36 1.11
CA GLN A 149 1.79 -4.24 1.58
C GLN A 149 1.74 -5.57 0.83
N VAL A 150 2.91 -6.17 0.63
CA VAL A 150 3.04 -7.42 -0.13
C VAL A 150 2.54 -8.60 0.67
N ALA A 151 1.98 -9.57 -0.06
CA ALA A 151 1.55 -10.86 0.42
C ALA A 151 0.40 -10.84 1.43
N THR A 152 -0.31 -9.72 1.47
CA THR A 152 -1.63 -9.65 2.08
C THR A 152 -2.73 -9.90 1.05
N TRP A 153 -2.39 -10.10 -0.23
CA TRP A 153 -3.37 -10.27 -1.30
C TRP A 153 -3.39 -11.69 -1.90
N THR A 154 -4.55 -12.09 -2.39
CA THR A 154 -4.79 -13.35 -3.10
C THR A 154 -4.32 -13.27 -4.56
N SER A 155 -4.16 -14.42 -5.20
CA SER A 155 -3.90 -14.52 -6.64
C SER A 155 -4.92 -13.75 -7.50
N GLU A 156 -6.18 -13.71 -7.06
CA GLU A 156 -7.23 -13.03 -7.81
C GLU A 156 -7.14 -11.51 -7.65
N GLN A 157 -6.82 -11.01 -6.46
CA GLN A 157 -6.56 -9.59 -6.24
C GLN A 157 -5.32 -9.13 -7.04
N ALA A 158 -4.25 -9.94 -7.09
CA ALA A 158 -3.08 -9.66 -7.92
C ALA A 158 -3.45 -9.53 -9.41
N ARG A 159 -4.26 -10.45 -9.94
CA ARG A 159 -4.79 -10.35 -11.31
C ARG A 159 -5.63 -9.08 -11.51
N ILE A 160 -6.51 -8.74 -10.57
CA ILE A 160 -7.34 -7.53 -10.66
C ILE A 160 -6.48 -6.28 -10.78
N LEU A 161 -5.44 -6.16 -9.94
CA LEU A 161 -4.51 -5.03 -9.95
C LEU A 161 -3.74 -4.94 -11.26
N ALA A 162 -3.24 -6.06 -11.80
CA ALA A 162 -2.50 -6.07 -13.06
C ALA A 162 -3.36 -5.72 -14.29
N THR A 163 -4.65 -6.10 -14.27
CA THR A 163 -5.51 -6.14 -15.48
C THR A 163 -6.54 -5.02 -15.59
N ARG A 164 -6.63 -4.07 -14.64
CA ARG A 164 -7.60 -2.96 -14.74
C ARG A 164 -7.44 -2.20 -16.07
N PRO A 165 -8.51 -1.83 -16.78
CA PRO A 165 -8.40 -1.25 -18.12
C PRO A 165 -7.87 0.19 -18.14
N PHE A 166 -7.74 0.82 -16.98
CA PHE A 166 -7.18 2.16 -16.81
C PHE A 166 -5.76 2.10 -16.21
N PRO A 167 -4.94 3.15 -16.41
CA PRO A 167 -3.65 3.27 -15.75
C PRO A 167 -3.81 3.39 -14.23
N LEU A 168 -3.03 2.62 -13.49
CA LEU A 168 -2.95 2.62 -12.03
C LEU A 168 -1.68 3.31 -11.57
N LYS A 169 -1.72 3.82 -10.33
CA LYS A 169 -0.54 4.27 -9.59
C LYS A 169 -0.40 3.38 -8.36
N LEU A 170 0.35 2.30 -8.51
CA LEU A 170 0.48 1.27 -7.50
C LEU A 170 1.86 1.36 -6.84
N THR A 171 1.87 1.42 -5.52
CA THR A 171 3.07 1.22 -4.71
C THR A 171 2.91 -0.10 -3.97
N ILE A 172 3.93 -0.94 -4.10
CA ILE A 172 4.01 -2.26 -3.49
C ILE A 172 5.12 -2.17 -2.43
N ASN A 173 4.71 -2.15 -1.17
CA ASN A 173 5.61 -2.08 -0.03
C ASN A 173 5.90 -3.47 0.53
N TYR A 174 7.16 -3.75 0.79
CA TYR A 174 7.59 -4.98 1.45
C TYR A 174 7.95 -4.67 2.90
N GLU A 175 7.02 -4.90 3.83
CA GLU A 175 7.27 -4.81 5.27
C GLU A 175 7.52 -6.19 5.89
N HIS A 176 8.31 -6.19 6.98
CA HIS A 176 8.73 -7.36 7.73
C HIS A 176 7.55 -8.00 8.44
N MET A 177 6.92 -8.98 7.80
CA MET A 177 6.11 -9.95 8.52
C MET A 177 6.71 -11.34 8.37
N TYR A 178 6.87 -12.01 9.51
CA TYR A 178 7.33 -13.38 9.72
C TYR A 178 6.39 -14.43 9.10
N MET A 179 6.04 -14.28 7.83
CA MET A 179 5.29 -15.30 7.13
C MET A 179 6.24 -16.38 6.65
N SER A 180 5.83 -17.63 6.78
CA SER A 180 6.54 -18.79 6.24
C SER A 180 6.77 -18.63 4.74
N GLU A 181 7.99 -18.96 4.29
CA GLU A 181 8.41 -18.85 2.90
C GLU A 181 7.59 -19.72 1.93
N GLU A 182 6.86 -20.71 2.46
CA GLU A 182 6.26 -21.80 1.65
C GLU A 182 4.95 -21.43 0.95
N ASP A 183 4.29 -20.31 1.30
CA ASP A 183 2.92 -20.00 0.82
C ASP A 183 2.78 -18.71 -0.01
N LYS A 184 3.87 -18.01 -0.36
CA LYS A 184 3.78 -16.73 -1.09
C LYS A 184 4.12 -16.86 -2.57
N ASP A 185 3.22 -16.35 -3.40
CA ASP A 185 3.54 -15.97 -4.78
C ASP A 185 4.63 -14.90 -4.77
N ASP A 186 5.76 -15.15 -5.42
CA ASP A 186 6.93 -14.25 -5.54
C ASP A 186 6.69 -13.10 -6.53
N GLY A 187 5.42 -12.72 -6.68
CA GLY A 187 4.91 -11.81 -7.69
C GLY A 187 4.61 -12.46 -9.04
N THR A 188 4.82 -13.76 -9.22
CA THR A 188 4.62 -14.43 -10.52
C THR A 188 3.24 -14.18 -11.11
N ILE A 189 2.16 -14.30 -10.32
CA ILE A 189 0.79 -14.12 -10.83
C ILE A 189 0.53 -12.68 -11.28
N PHE A 190 1.08 -11.72 -10.53
CA PHE A 190 0.99 -10.30 -10.90
C PHE A 190 1.75 -10.02 -12.20
N ILE A 191 2.98 -10.52 -12.34
CA ILE A 191 3.79 -10.35 -13.55
C ILE A 191 3.19 -11.06 -14.76
N ASP A 192 2.72 -12.31 -14.60
CA ASP A 192 2.05 -13.08 -15.65
C ASP A 192 0.85 -12.30 -16.22
N ALA A 193 0.06 -11.67 -15.33
CA ALA A 193 -1.09 -10.87 -15.73
C ALA A 193 -0.69 -9.54 -16.40
N LEU A 194 0.42 -8.93 -15.99
CA LEU A 194 0.97 -7.73 -16.64
C LEU A 194 1.49 -8.03 -18.05
N GLU A 195 2.12 -9.18 -18.27
CA GLU A 195 2.61 -9.61 -19.60
C GLU A 195 1.50 -9.73 -20.64
N GLN A 196 0.27 -10.02 -20.22
CA GLN A 196 -0.89 -10.10 -21.11
C GLN A 196 -1.46 -8.72 -21.49
N ARG A 197 -1.06 -7.67 -20.77
CA ARG A 197 -1.63 -6.33 -20.93
C ARG A 197 -1.17 -5.68 -22.25
N GLN A 198 -2.12 -5.09 -22.97
CA GLN A 198 -1.86 -4.34 -24.20
C GLN A 198 -1.89 -2.82 -24.01
N SER A 199 -2.53 -2.34 -22.94
CA SER A 199 -2.57 -0.92 -22.57
C SER A 199 -1.47 -0.56 -21.58
N THR A 200 -1.19 0.74 -21.41
CA THR A 200 -0.26 1.18 -20.37
C THR A 200 -0.78 0.81 -18.98
N PHE A 201 0.11 0.37 -18.10
CA PHE A 201 -0.17 0.10 -16.69
C PHE A 201 -0.25 1.39 -15.89
N GLY A 202 0.47 2.44 -16.28
CA GLY A 202 0.65 3.65 -15.47
C GLY A 202 1.95 3.61 -14.69
N SER A 203 1.88 3.76 -13.38
CA SER A 203 3.04 3.84 -12.49
C SER A 203 3.08 2.66 -11.51
N LEU A 204 4.23 1.99 -11.44
CA LEU A 204 4.51 0.95 -10.45
C LEU A 204 5.74 1.34 -9.65
N LEU A 205 5.63 1.36 -8.32
CA LEU A 205 6.75 1.49 -7.40
C LEU A 205 6.89 0.20 -6.59
N LEU A 206 8.06 -0.42 -6.68
CA LEU A 206 8.49 -1.51 -5.81
C LEU A 206 9.38 -0.91 -4.72
N ASP A 207 8.80 -0.66 -3.55
CA ASP A 207 9.50 -0.02 -2.43
C ASP A 207 9.84 -1.02 -1.33
N VAL A 208 11.10 -1.00 -0.90
CA VAL A 208 11.58 -1.80 0.23
C VAL A 208 12.00 -0.82 1.31
N ASP A 209 11.34 -0.90 2.47
CA ASP A 209 11.71 -0.06 3.61
C ASP A 209 13.11 -0.43 4.10
N THR A 210 14.09 0.41 3.78
CA THR A 210 15.50 0.22 4.13
C THR A 210 15.82 0.35 5.61
N LEU A 211 14.95 0.98 6.40
CA LEU A 211 15.27 1.32 7.80
C LEU A 211 15.17 0.10 8.71
N HIS A 212 14.28 -0.83 8.39
CA HIS A 212 13.98 -1.97 9.25
C HIS A 212 14.15 -3.31 8.56
N SER A 213 14.43 -3.33 7.25
CA SER A 213 14.53 -4.58 6.52
C SER A 213 15.93 -5.16 6.45
N ASN A 214 16.03 -6.45 6.81
CA ASN A 214 17.15 -7.34 6.48
C ASN A 214 17.26 -7.62 4.96
N GLY A 215 16.80 -6.71 4.09
CA GLY A 215 17.05 -6.77 2.64
C GLY A 215 16.18 -7.74 1.85
N PHE A 216 15.02 -8.17 2.37
CA PHE A 216 14.14 -9.06 1.61
C PHE A 216 13.32 -8.31 0.56
N PHE A 217 13.93 -8.06 -0.59
CA PHE A 217 13.22 -7.79 -1.84
C PHE A 217 12.42 -9.05 -2.20
N SER A 218 11.08 -9.00 -2.25
CA SER A 218 10.27 -10.23 -2.41
C SER A 218 9.82 -10.55 -3.83
N ILE A 219 10.03 -9.65 -4.80
CA ILE A 219 10.01 -10.08 -6.20
C ILE A 219 11.34 -10.79 -6.49
N SER A 220 11.27 -11.99 -7.06
CA SER A 220 12.46 -12.75 -7.42
C SER A 220 13.27 -12.02 -8.50
N SER A 221 14.57 -12.32 -8.59
CA SER A 221 15.44 -11.79 -9.66
C SER A 221 14.88 -12.09 -11.06
N ILE A 222 14.30 -13.28 -11.22
CA ILE A 222 13.63 -13.72 -12.45
C ILE A 222 12.44 -12.82 -12.77
N ASN A 223 11.56 -12.56 -11.80
CA ASN A 223 10.40 -11.70 -12.02
C ASN A 223 10.76 -10.23 -12.21
N LEU A 224 11.84 -9.74 -11.58
CA LEU A 224 12.35 -8.40 -11.84
C LEU A 224 12.89 -8.26 -13.28
N ASP A 225 13.61 -9.26 -13.79
CA ASP A 225 14.07 -9.29 -15.18
C ASP A 225 12.90 -9.32 -16.18
N ARG A 226 11.86 -10.12 -15.90
CA ARG A 226 10.62 -10.11 -16.68
C ARG A 226 9.96 -8.74 -16.67
N LEU A 227 9.81 -8.14 -15.49
CA LEU A 227 9.22 -6.81 -15.29
C LEU A 227 9.96 -5.74 -16.09
N ALA A 228 11.30 -5.74 -16.07
CA ALA A 228 12.13 -4.79 -16.80
C ALA A 228 11.91 -4.85 -18.33
N LYS A 229 11.57 -6.02 -18.86
CA LYS A 229 11.35 -6.21 -20.30
C LYS A 229 9.99 -5.67 -20.79
N LEU A 230 9.07 -5.33 -19.89
CA LEU A 230 7.74 -4.84 -20.24
C LEU A 230 7.78 -3.37 -20.69
N THR A 231 7.05 -3.07 -21.77
CA THR A 231 6.96 -1.70 -22.34
C THR A 231 5.70 -0.95 -21.91
N ILE A 232 4.99 -1.44 -20.90
CA ILE A 232 3.65 -0.95 -20.50
C ILE A 232 3.70 0.15 -19.45
N PHE A 233 4.87 0.48 -18.89
CA PHE A 233 4.98 1.42 -17.77
C PHE A 233 5.23 2.85 -18.24
N ASP A 234 4.39 3.77 -17.77
CA ASP A 234 4.66 5.21 -17.86
C ASP A 234 5.79 5.57 -16.89
N LYS A 235 5.75 4.99 -15.68
CA LYS A 235 6.82 5.10 -14.68
C LYS A 235 7.04 3.75 -13.99
N LEU A 236 8.26 3.27 -13.98
CA LEU A 236 8.69 2.17 -13.13
C LEU A 236 9.65 2.71 -12.09
N ALA A 237 9.36 2.48 -10.82
CA ALA A 237 10.23 2.83 -9.73
C ALA A 237 10.65 1.57 -8.98
N VAL A 238 11.95 1.41 -8.75
CA VAL A 238 12.52 0.25 -8.07
C VAL A 238 13.45 0.75 -6.97
N ALA A 239 13.26 0.26 -5.75
CA ALA A 239 14.09 0.63 -4.63
C ALA A 239 14.83 -0.58 -4.07
N TYR A 240 16.16 -0.46 -3.99
CA TYR A 240 17.04 -1.38 -3.28
C TYR A 240 16.91 -2.85 -3.69
N PRO A 241 17.04 -3.18 -4.99
CA PRO A 241 17.11 -4.58 -5.40
C PRO A 241 18.36 -5.25 -4.81
N ARG A 242 18.32 -6.57 -4.77
CA ARG A 242 19.44 -7.39 -4.30
C ARG A 242 20.65 -7.25 -5.23
N GLN A 243 21.84 -7.53 -4.70
CA GLN A 243 23.10 -7.41 -5.44
C GLN A 243 23.05 -8.17 -6.79
N GLU A 244 22.50 -9.38 -6.81
CA GLU A 244 22.38 -10.20 -8.02
C GLU A 244 21.47 -9.60 -9.11
N SER A 245 20.69 -8.57 -8.79
CA SER A 245 19.74 -7.93 -9.71
C SER A 245 19.87 -6.41 -9.76
N VAL A 246 20.92 -5.85 -9.17
CA VAL A 246 21.11 -4.38 -9.07
C VAL A 246 21.32 -3.70 -10.42
N LEU A 247 21.65 -4.44 -11.48
CA LEU A 247 21.77 -3.87 -12.82
C LEU A 247 20.51 -4.07 -13.67
N VAL A 248 19.61 -4.98 -13.27
CA VAL A 248 18.42 -5.34 -14.06
C VAL A 248 17.50 -4.14 -14.35
N PRO A 249 17.20 -3.25 -13.39
CA PRO A 249 16.32 -2.12 -13.67
C PRO A 249 16.83 -1.15 -14.74
N PHE A 250 18.15 -1.06 -15.01
CA PHE A 250 18.65 -0.19 -16.09
C PHE A 250 18.17 -0.61 -17.48
N ALA A 251 17.89 -1.90 -17.68
CA ALA A 251 17.32 -2.43 -18.92
C ALA A 251 15.79 -2.23 -19.02
N ALA A 252 15.18 -1.55 -18.04
CA ALA A 252 13.74 -1.32 -18.01
C ALA A 252 13.27 -0.55 -19.25
N LYS A 253 12.26 -1.10 -19.95
CA LYS A 253 11.63 -0.46 -21.10
C LYS A 253 10.47 0.47 -20.71
N ALA A 254 10.61 1.14 -19.57
CA ALA A 254 9.66 2.14 -19.08
C ALA A 254 9.98 3.53 -19.63
N HIS A 255 8.96 4.39 -19.78
CA HIS A 255 9.18 5.77 -20.20
C HIS A 255 10.01 6.58 -19.18
N GLU A 256 9.68 6.44 -17.90
CA GLU A 256 10.45 6.95 -16.76
C GLU A 256 10.89 5.80 -15.85
N LEU A 257 12.17 5.80 -15.45
CA LEU A 257 12.73 4.94 -14.42
C LEU A 257 13.19 5.79 -13.23
N ASP A 258 12.68 5.46 -12.04
CA ASP A 258 13.09 6.04 -10.76
C ASP A 258 13.77 4.94 -9.95
N TYR A 259 15.09 5.03 -9.83
CA TYR A 259 15.91 3.92 -9.36
C TYR A 259 16.75 4.29 -8.15
N LYS A 260 16.55 3.55 -7.06
CA LYS A 260 17.34 3.68 -5.84
C LYS A 260 18.21 2.45 -5.66
N ILE A 261 19.52 2.65 -5.56
CA ILE A 261 20.50 1.58 -5.42
C ILE A 261 21.36 1.76 -4.19
N ASN A 262 21.74 0.63 -3.58
CA ASN A 262 22.77 0.62 -2.58
C ASN A 262 24.14 0.69 -3.28
N ALA A 263 24.91 1.73 -2.99
CA ALA A 263 26.20 1.99 -3.63
C ALA A 263 27.19 0.83 -3.44
N GLN A 264 27.07 0.04 -2.37
CA GLN A 264 27.94 -1.10 -2.10
C GLN A 264 27.76 -2.28 -3.08
N TYR A 265 26.67 -2.29 -3.86
CA TYR A 265 26.36 -3.38 -4.79
C TYR A 265 26.85 -3.12 -6.22
N VAL A 266 27.45 -1.96 -6.48
CA VAL A 266 27.88 -1.57 -7.82
C VAL A 266 29.29 -1.00 -7.79
N GLU A 267 30.06 -1.30 -8.82
CA GLU A 267 31.37 -0.69 -9.08
C GLU A 267 31.28 0.23 -10.30
N PRO A 268 32.17 1.24 -10.44
CA PRO A 268 32.17 2.12 -11.62
C PRO A 268 32.23 1.36 -12.95
N SER A 269 32.92 0.22 -13.00
CA SER A 269 33.02 -0.63 -14.20
C SER A 269 31.71 -1.27 -14.63
N ASP A 270 30.76 -1.46 -13.70
CA ASP A 270 29.44 -2.03 -14.03
C ASP A 270 28.66 -1.12 -14.98
N PHE A 271 28.96 0.18 -15.00
CA PHE A 271 28.29 1.18 -15.82
C PHE A 271 28.87 1.30 -17.24
N GLU A 272 30.04 0.71 -17.52
CA GLU A 272 30.71 0.86 -18.83
C GLU A 272 29.92 0.22 -19.98
N SER A 273 29.12 -0.80 -19.69
CA SER A 273 28.34 -1.56 -20.68
C SER A 273 26.83 -1.48 -20.49
N LEU A 274 26.33 -0.56 -19.65
CA LEU A 274 24.88 -0.47 -19.41
C LEU A 274 24.15 0.13 -20.61
N GLU A 275 23.16 -0.62 -21.09
CA GLU A 275 22.18 -0.12 -22.03
C GLU A 275 21.01 0.49 -21.25
N ILE A 276 20.99 1.82 -21.17
CA ILE A 276 19.89 2.57 -20.53
C ILE A 276 18.85 2.85 -21.61
N VAL A 277 17.75 2.08 -21.59
CA VAL A 277 16.68 2.17 -22.60
C VAL A 277 15.68 3.28 -22.29
N THR A 278 15.49 3.60 -21.00
CA THR A 278 14.52 4.62 -20.56
C THR A 278 14.88 6.01 -21.07
N THR A 279 13.86 6.83 -21.37
CA THR A 279 14.07 8.22 -21.80
C THR A 279 14.27 9.19 -20.65
N LYS A 280 13.87 8.80 -19.43
CA LYS A 280 14.01 9.62 -18.23
C LYS A 280 14.47 8.73 -17.08
N LEU A 281 15.70 8.96 -16.63
CA LEU A 281 16.30 8.26 -15.51
C LEU A 281 16.45 9.23 -14.33
N ASP A 282 15.85 8.87 -13.20
CA ASP A 282 16.17 9.41 -11.88
C ASP A 282 16.92 8.32 -11.10
N LEU A 283 18.16 8.61 -10.68
CA LEU A 283 19.04 7.63 -10.06
C LEU A 283 19.56 8.19 -8.73
N THR A 284 19.28 7.48 -7.65
CA THR A 284 19.79 7.80 -6.31
C THR A 284 20.65 6.67 -5.77
N PHE A 285 21.87 7.00 -5.38
CA PHE A 285 22.77 6.10 -4.66
C PHE A 285 22.59 6.31 -3.16
N PHE A 286 22.44 5.22 -2.43
CA PHE A 286 22.41 5.21 -0.98
C PHE A 286 23.63 4.47 -0.45
N GLU A 287 24.34 5.10 0.47
CA GLU A 287 25.36 4.46 1.28
C GLU A 287 24.72 4.18 2.65
N ARG A 288 24.63 2.91 3.02
CA ARG A 288 24.10 2.55 4.34
C ARG A 288 25.23 2.79 5.35
N ASP A 289 25.07 3.77 6.24
CA ASP A 289 25.94 3.90 7.41
C ASP A 289 25.73 2.67 8.30
N MET A 290 26.57 1.64 8.12
CA MET A 290 26.53 0.38 8.87
C MET A 290 27.05 0.52 10.30
N ASP A 291 27.48 1.72 10.72
CA ASP A 291 28.21 1.95 11.98
C ASP A 291 27.32 2.08 13.23
N ILE A 292 25.98 1.94 13.14
CA ILE A 292 25.07 2.18 14.29
C ILE A 292 24.57 0.88 14.96
N MET A 293 25.08 -0.30 14.60
CA MET A 293 24.69 -1.56 15.25
C MET A 293 25.82 -2.25 16.06
N GLY A 294 26.73 -1.46 16.63
CA GLY A 294 27.76 -1.93 17.58
C GLY A 294 27.32 -1.90 19.04
#